data_AF-A0A1V4Y4U4-F1
#
_entry.id   AF-A0A1V4Y4U4-F1
#
_cell.length_a   1.000
_cell.length_b   1.000
_cell.length_c   1.000
_cell.angle_alpha   90.00
_cell.angle_beta   90.00
_cell.angle_gamma   90.00
#
_symmetry.space_group_name_H-M   'P 1'
#
loop_
_entity.id
_entity.type
_entity.pdbx_description
1 polymer ?
#
loop_
_entity_poly.entity_id
_entity_poly.type
_entity_poly.pdbx_seq_one_letter_code
_entity_poly.pdbx_strand_id
1 'polypeptide(L)'
;MAENDSDNTLIAKKIDRTELLKMSSWLVENLQGRLSKPRFIVQDSDPVKLQYYRVFVQAVQAHNAILRDEELNDIKARLELIEVALETRK
;
A
#
# COMPACT_ATOMS: atom_id res chain seq x y z
N MET A 1 -24.62 -30.43 -20.58
CA MET A 1 -23.24 -30.30 -20.06
C MET A 1 -22.86 -28.85 -20.24
N ALA A 2 -23.07 -28.03 -19.20
CA ALA A 2 -22.60 -26.65 -19.20
C ALA A 2 -21.14 -26.70 -18.75
N GLU A 3 -20.24 -26.27 -19.64
CA GLU A 3 -18.82 -26.19 -19.38
C GLU A 3 -18.57 -25.28 -18.16
N ASN A 4 -17.75 -25.79 -17.24
CA ASN A 4 -17.24 -25.06 -16.10
C ASN A 4 -16.48 -23.84 -16.62
N ASP A 5 -17.09 -22.66 -16.54
CA ASP A 5 -16.38 -21.39 -16.61
C ASP A 5 -15.53 -21.30 -15.34
N SER A 6 -14.33 -21.86 -15.44
CA SER A 6 -13.35 -21.96 -14.38
C SER A 6 -13.01 -20.56 -13.90
N ASP A 7 -13.61 -20.19 -12.78
CA ASP A 7 -13.11 -19.35 -11.69
C ASP A 7 -11.75 -18.70 -11.97
N ASN A 8 -11.72 -17.76 -12.92
CA ASN A 8 -10.55 -16.93 -13.17
C ASN A 8 -10.65 -15.78 -12.16
N THR A 9 -10.47 -16.12 -10.89
CA THR A 9 -10.21 -15.12 -9.86
C THR A 9 -8.96 -14.38 -10.30
N LEU A 10 -9.15 -13.18 -10.88
CA LEU A 10 -8.06 -12.30 -11.28
C LEU A 10 -7.27 -11.95 -10.02
N ILE A 11 -6.21 -12.71 -9.75
CA ILE A 11 -5.32 -12.45 -8.62
C ILE A 11 -4.67 -11.10 -8.89
N ALA A 12 -5.09 -10.09 -8.14
CA ALA A 12 -4.50 -8.76 -8.24
C ALA A 12 -3.00 -8.85 -7.97
N LYS A 13 -2.19 -8.23 -8.84
CA LYS A 13 -0.74 -8.17 -8.68
C LYS A 13 -0.42 -7.56 -7.30
N LYS A 14 0.45 -8.22 -6.53
CA LYS A 14 0.95 -7.69 -5.27
C LYS A 14 1.67 -6.36 -5.49
N ILE A 15 1.30 -5.36 -4.71
CA ILE A 15 1.92 -4.03 -4.72
C ILE A 15 3.19 -4.09 -3.87
N ASP A 16 4.33 -3.72 -4.45
CA ASP A 16 5.59 -3.56 -3.72
C ASP A 16 5.75 -2.15 -3.12
N ARG A 17 6.79 -1.93 -2.31
CA ARG A 17 7.07 -0.63 -1.69
C ARG A 17 7.27 0.50 -2.69
N THR A 18 7.88 0.22 -3.83
CA THR A 18 8.18 1.23 -4.86
C THR A 18 6.90 1.65 -5.55
N GLU A 19 6.05 0.70 -5.90
CA GLU A 19 4.72 0.94 -6.46
C GLU A 19 3.84 1.71 -5.46
N LEU A 20 3.83 1.30 -4.18
CA LEU A 20 3.07 2.00 -3.14
C LEU A 20 3.56 3.44 -2.95
N LEU A 21 4.87 3.66 -2.99
CA LEU A 21 5.45 4.99 -2.89
C LEU A 21 5.03 5.87 -4.07
N LYS A 22 5.06 5.35 -5.30
CA LYS A 22 4.60 6.07 -6.50
C LYS A 22 3.13 6.49 -6.34
N MET A 23 2.27 5.57 -5.90
CA MET A 23 0.85 5.83 -5.66
C MET A 23 0.64 6.92 -4.60
N SER A 24 1.35 6.84 -3.48
CA SER A 24 1.26 7.83 -2.41
C SER A 24 1.80 9.20 -2.83
N SER A 25 2.91 9.23 -3.59
CA SER A 25 3.52 10.46 -4.10
C SER A 25 2.58 11.18 -5.05
N TRP A 26 1.97 10.44 -5.99
CA TRP A 26 0.97 11.00 -6.90
C TRP A 26 -0.20 11.61 -6.13
N LEU A 27 -0.72 10.93 -5.10
CA LEU A 27 -1.80 11.46 -4.28
C LEU A 27 -1.42 12.76 -3.58
N VAL A 28 -0.23 12.80 -2.97
CA VAL A 28 0.29 13.99 -2.29
C VAL A 28 0.45 15.14 -3.27
N GLU A 29 1.02 14.91 -4.45
CA GLU A 29 1.19 15.93 -5.49
C GLU A 29 -0.16 16.48 -5.96
N ASN A 30 -1.17 15.62 -6.15
CA ASN A 30 -2.52 16.06 -6.55
C ASN A 30 -3.17 16.94 -5.48
N LEU A 31 -3.10 16.53 -4.21
CA LEU A 31 -3.64 17.32 -3.10
C LEU A 31 -2.87 18.62 -2.92
N GLN A 32 -1.54 18.58 -3.01
CA GLN A 32 -0.68 19.75 -2.91
C GLN A 32 -1.00 20.75 -4.03
N GLY A 33 -1.09 20.31 -5.28
CA GLY A 33 -1.43 21.17 -6.42
C GLY A 33 -2.81 21.82 -6.29
N ARG A 34 -3.75 21.17 -5.60
CA ARG A 34 -5.07 21.74 -5.31
C ARG A 34 -5.02 22.80 -4.20
N LEU A 35 -4.22 22.56 -3.17
CA LEU A 35 -4.12 23.39 -1.97
C LEU A 35 -3.14 24.57 -2.14
N SER A 36 -2.16 24.46 -3.02
CA SER A 36 -1.13 25.48 -3.24
C SER A 36 -1.56 26.64 -4.13
N LYS A 37 -2.78 26.60 -4.69
CA LYS A 37 -3.30 27.68 -5.52
C LYS A 37 -3.42 28.98 -4.69
N PRO A 38 -3.06 30.16 -5.25
CA PRO A 38 -3.12 31.43 -4.52
C PRO A 38 -4.49 31.75 -3.91
N ARG A 39 -5.56 31.23 -4.52
CA ARG A 39 -6.90 31.21 -3.95
C ARG A 39 -7.50 29.82 -4.07
N PHE A 40 -7.95 29.28 -2.95
CA PHE A 40 -8.70 28.04 -2.91
C PHE A 40 -10.19 28.34 -3.18
N ILE A 41 -10.73 27.77 -4.26
CA ILE A 41 -12.15 27.90 -4.62
C ILE A 41 -12.77 26.52 -4.54
N VAL A 42 -13.70 26.28 -3.61
CA VAL A 42 -14.41 24.99 -3.50
C VAL A 42 -15.20 24.73 -4.80
N GLN A 43 -15.07 23.51 -5.31
CA GLN A 43 -15.86 23.03 -6.45
C GLN A 43 -16.92 22.05 -5.97
N ASP A 44 -18.05 21.99 -6.68
CA ASP A 44 -19.16 21.06 -6.34
C ASP A 44 -18.72 19.58 -6.35
N SER A 45 -17.67 19.26 -7.13
CA SER A 45 -17.09 17.91 -7.18
C SER A 45 -16.15 17.57 -6.01
N ASP A 46 -15.73 18.56 -5.22
CA ASP A 46 -14.72 18.36 -4.17
C ASP A 46 -15.16 17.37 -3.08
N PRO A 47 -16.40 17.41 -2.54
CA PRO A 47 -16.80 16.48 -1.49
C PRO A 47 -16.69 15.01 -1.91
N VAL A 48 -17.12 14.69 -3.13
CA VAL A 48 -17.07 13.34 -3.68
C VAL A 48 -15.62 12.91 -3.91
N LYS A 49 -14.79 13.76 -4.53
CA LYS A 49 -13.36 13.46 -4.75
C LYS A 49 -12.61 13.27 -3.44
N LEU A 50 -12.88 14.09 -2.42
CA LEU A 50 -12.26 13.97 -1.10
C LEU A 50 -12.62 12.63 -0.42
N GLN A 51 -13.83 12.11 -0.63
CA GLN A 51 -14.22 10.79 -0.13
C GLN A 51 -13.35 9.69 -0.77
N TYR A 52 -13.16 9.73 -2.09
CA TYR A 52 -12.28 8.78 -2.79
C TYR A 52 -10.83 8.90 -2.35
N TYR A 53 -10.30 10.11 -2.19
CA TYR A 53 -8.95 10.31 -1.67
C TYR A 53 -8.80 9.75 -0.25
N ARG A 54 -9.81 9.91 0.62
CA ARG A 54 -9.78 9.33 1.96
C ARG A 54 -9.72 7.81 1.92
N VAL A 55 -10.53 7.15 1.09
CA VAL A 55 -10.50 5.69 0.91
C VAL A 55 -9.15 5.25 0.35
N PHE A 56 -8.59 6.00 -0.61
CA PHE A 56 -7.28 5.71 -1.19
C PHE A 56 -6.16 5.82 -0.14
N VAL A 57 -6.17 6.85 0.71
CA VAL A 57 -5.22 6.99 1.84
C VAL A 57 -5.31 5.78 2.77
N GLN A 58 -6.52 5.34 3.13
CA GLN A 58 -6.72 4.17 3.98
C GLN A 58 -6.15 2.90 3.33
N ALA A 59 -6.37 2.72 2.02
CA ALA A 59 -5.80 1.60 1.28
C ALA A 59 -4.27 1.63 1.26
N VAL A 60 -3.66 2.80 1.03
CA VAL A 60 -2.20 2.98 1.05
C VAL A 60 -1.63 2.67 2.43
N GLN A 61 -2.28 3.15 3.50
CA GLN A 61 -1.88 2.90 4.88
C GLN A 61 -1.94 1.41 5.23
N ALA A 62 -3.01 0.71 4.82
CA ALA A 62 -3.15 -0.72 5.04
C ALA A 62 -2.06 -1.52 4.31
N HIS A 63 -1.79 -1.22 3.05
CA HIS A 63 -0.72 -1.88 2.29
C HIS A 63 0.66 -1.63 2.91
N ASN A 64 0.93 -0.40 3.38
CA ASN A 64 2.20 -0.10 4.05
C ASN A 64 2.37 -0.89 5.35
N ALA A 65 1.30 -1.08 6.13
CA ALA A 65 1.34 -1.87 7.34
C ALA A 65 1.67 -3.35 7.02
N ILE A 66 0.98 -3.94 6.04
CA ILE A 66 1.22 -5.32 5.60
C ILE A 66 2.67 -5.50 5.13
N LEU A 67 3.17 -4.62 4.26
CA LEU A 67 4.54 -4.70 3.74
C LEU A 67 5.59 -4.54 4.85
N ARG A 68 5.33 -3.69 5.85
CA ARG A 68 6.21 -3.55 7.01
C ARG A 68 6.20 -4.82 7.86
N ASP A 69 5.03 -5.41 8.10
CA ASP A 69 4.91 -6.61 8.92
C ASP A 69 5.60 -7.80 8.25
N GLU A 70 5.49 -7.94 6.93
CA GLU A 70 6.25 -8.92 6.15
C GLU A 70 7.77 -8.76 6.31
N GLU A 71 8.29 -7.53 6.18
CA GLU A 71 9.72 -7.26 6.37
C GLU A 71 10.19 -7.51 7.79
N LEU A 72 9.39 -7.15 8.80
CA LEU A 72 9.71 -7.43 10.20
C LEU A 72 9.76 -8.94 10.46
N ASN A 73 8.88 -9.71 9.83
CA ASN A 73 8.90 -11.16 9.93
C ASN A 73 10.13 -11.77 9.25
N ASP A 74 10.54 -11.27 8.08
CA ASP A 74 11.79 -11.69 7.43
C ASP A 74 13.02 -11.41 8.31
N ILE A 75 13.09 -10.19 8.88
CA ILE A 75 14.18 -9.80 9.77
C ILE A 75 14.24 -10.71 11.00
N LYS A 76 13.09 -10.99 11.63
CA LYS A 76 13.01 -11.89 12.78
C LYS A 76 13.49 -13.30 12.44
N ALA A 77 13.02 -13.86 11.32
CA ALA A 77 13.44 -15.19 10.88
C ALA A 77 14.96 -15.26 10.66
N ARG A 78 15.56 -14.21 10.06
CA ARG A 78 17.00 -14.14 9.86
C ARG A 78 17.78 -13.99 11.16
N LEU A 79 17.27 -13.24 12.14
CA LEU A 79 17.88 -13.11 13.46
C LEU A 79 17.86 -14.44 14.20
N GLU A 80 16.74 -15.15 14.21
CA GLU A 80 16.61 -16.45 14.87
C GLU A 80 17.61 -17.48 14.29
N LEU A 81 17.77 -17.51 12.96
CA LEU A 81 18.78 -18.36 12.32
C LEU A 81 20.21 -18.03 12.78
N ILE A 82 20.53 -16.75 12.99
CA ILE A 82 21.83 -16.31 13.47
C ILE A 82 22.02 -16.71 14.94
N GLU A 83 21.00 -16.51 15.79
CA GLU A 83 21.03 -16.85 17.21
C GLU A 83 21.25 -18.35 17.41
N VAL A 84 20.48 -19.19 16.72
CA VAL A 84 20.65 -20.65 16.75
C VAL A 84 22.06 -21.06 16.30
N ALA A 85 22.58 -20.44 15.24
CA ALA A 85 23.94 -20.73 14.75
C ALA A 85 25.04 -20.32 15.76
N LEU A 86 24.81 -19.28 16.55
CA LEU A 86 25.73 -18.85 17.62
C LEU A 86 25.64 -19.76 18.85
N GLU A 87 24.44 -20.19 19.23
CA GLU A 87 24.23 -21.15 20.32
C GLU A 87 24.88 -22.49 20.01
N THR A 88 24.75 -22.97 18.77
CA THR A 88 25.38 -24.23 18.31
C THR A 88 26.92 -24.17 18.35
N ARG A 89 27.51 -22.98 18.36
CA ARG A 89 28.97 -22.77 18.42
C ARG A 89 29.51 -22.65 19.86
N LYS A 90 28.65 -22.48 20.86
CA LYS A 90 29.01 -22.47 22.29
C LYS A 90 29.02 -23.89 22.85
#